data_AF-A0A497T7T8-F1
#
_entry.id   AF-A0A497T7T8-F1
#
_cell.length_a   1.000
_cell.length_b   1.000
_cell.length_c   1.000
_cell.angle_alpha   90.00
_cell.angle_beta   90.00
_cell.angle_gamma   90.00
#
_symmetry.space_group_name_H-M   'P 1'
#
loop_
_entity.id
_entity.type
_entity.pdbx_description
1 polymer ?
#
loop_
_entity_poly.entity_id
_entity_poly.type
_entity_poly.pdbx_seq_one_letter_code
_entity_poly.pdbx_strand_id
1 'polypeptide(L)'
;MIIPDHEIKKLIKEGKLIVEPIENPENQIQSAWIELRLGSEFRVFRYTTEPFIDSKNPKEYTTLYKTDGEPFVLHPKEFVLGITHEKIKIPSDHAAYVDGRSSLGRLGVTAHITSGWVDPG
;
A
#
# COMPACT_ATOMS: atom_id res chain seq x y z
N MET A 1 17.25 0.63 -11.56
CA MET A 1 17.89 -0.63 -11.13
C MET A 1 17.08 -1.16 -9.96
N ILE A 2 16.74 -2.45 -9.92
CA ILE A 2 16.13 -3.07 -8.73
C ILE A 2 17.27 -3.46 -7.79
N ILE A 3 17.14 -3.13 -6.50
CA ILE A 3 18.17 -3.44 -5.50
C ILE A 3 17.91 -4.81 -4.84
N PRO A 4 18.97 -5.61 -4.60
CA PRO A 4 18.85 -6.88 -3.91
C PRO A 4 18.64 -6.72 -2.40
N ASP A 5 18.21 -7.80 -1.75
CA ASP A 5 17.88 -7.86 -0.33
C ASP A 5 18.98 -7.32 0.61
N HIS A 6 20.26 -7.61 0.33
CA HIS A 6 21.37 -7.14 1.16
C HIS A 6 21.56 -5.62 1.11
N GLU A 7 21.29 -4.97 -0.03
CA GLU A 7 21.28 -3.51 -0.13
C GLU A 7 20.05 -2.92 0.57
N ILE A 8 18.89 -3.55 0.46
CA ILE A 8 17.68 -3.16 1.23
C ILE A 8 17.98 -3.18 2.74
N LYS A 9 18.53 -4.31 3.24
CA LYS A 9 18.91 -4.49 4.65
C LYS A 9 19.92 -3.44 5.10
N LYS A 10 20.89 -3.11 4.24
CA LYS A 10 21.89 -2.08 4.51
C LYS A 10 21.25 -0.67 4.60
N LEU A 11 20.37 -0.30 3.68
CA LEU A 11 19.67 0.99 3.71
C LEU A 11 18.80 1.16 4.96
N ILE A 12 18.14 0.09 5.40
CA ILE A 12 17.36 0.06 6.65
C ILE A 12 18.29 0.23 7.85
N LYS A 13 19.40 -0.54 7.90
CA LYS A 13 20.39 -0.46 8.99
C LYS A 13 21.04 0.92 9.09
N GLU A 14 21.26 1.59 7.96
CA GLU A 14 21.79 2.95 7.88
C GLU A 14 20.73 4.03 8.18
N GLY A 15 19.46 3.66 8.37
CA GLY A 15 18.35 4.58 8.65
C GLY A 15 17.94 5.44 7.45
N LYS A 16 18.39 5.11 6.24
CA LYS A 16 18.05 5.82 5.01
C LYS A 16 16.67 5.42 4.49
N LEU A 17 16.39 4.11 4.49
CA LEU A 17 15.08 3.54 4.21
C LEU A 17 14.40 3.23 5.55
N ILE A 18 13.23 3.82 5.79
CA ILE A 18 12.42 3.52 6.98
C ILE A 18 11.23 2.68 6.52
N VAL A 19 11.02 1.54 7.17
CA VAL A 19 9.81 0.74 7.08
C VAL A 19 9.46 0.32 8.50
N GLU A 20 8.39 0.88 9.05
CA GLU A 20 8.07 0.74 10.47
C GLU A 20 6.59 0.40 10.67
N PRO A 21 6.25 -0.72 11.35
CA PRO A 21 7.16 -1.69 11.96
C PRO A 21 7.62 -2.81 10.99
N ILE A 22 8.87 -3.25 11.11
CA ILE A 22 9.32 -4.57 10.63
C ILE A 22 9.33 -5.53 11.81
N GLU A 23 8.33 -6.40 11.89
CA GLU A 23 8.18 -7.36 12.99
C GLU A 23 8.95 -8.65 12.75
N ASN A 24 9.07 -9.06 11.48
CA ASN A 24 9.80 -10.26 11.09
C ASN A 24 10.68 -9.99 9.86
N PRO A 25 11.88 -9.42 10.04
CA PRO A 25 12.76 -9.05 8.94
C PRO A 25 13.08 -10.21 7.98
N GLU A 26 13.26 -11.42 8.49
CA GLU A 26 13.61 -12.60 7.69
C GLU A 26 12.48 -13.02 6.74
N ASN A 27 11.23 -12.79 7.13
CA ASN A 27 10.07 -13.10 6.29
C ASN A 27 9.57 -11.90 5.47
N GLN A 28 9.77 -10.66 5.94
CA GLN A 28 9.32 -9.48 5.23
C GLN A 28 10.31 -9.03 4.15
N ILE A 29 11.62 -9.13 4.39
CA ILE A 29 12.63 -8.73 3.39
C ILE A 29 12.94 -9.92 2.49
N GLN A 30 12.40 -9.87 1.28
CA GLN A 30 12.55 -10.89 0.24
C GLN A 30 13.72 -10.53 -0.69
N SER A 31 13.96 -11.35 -1.72
CA SER A 31 15.16 -11.28 -2.57
C SER A 31 15.45 -9.90 -3.18
N ALA A 32 14.41 -9.11 -3.45
CA ALA A 32 14.54 -7.76 -4.03
C ALA A 32 13.34 -6.84 -3.72
N TRP A 33 12.56 -7.16 -2.68
CA TRP A 33 11.38 -6.40 -2.28
C TRP A 33 11.09 -6.62 -0.79
N ILE A 34 10.16 -5.83 -0.25
CA ILE A 34 9.69 -5.94 1.14
C ILE A 34 8.20 -6.26 1.11
N GLU A 35 7.76 -7.28 1.85
CA GLU A 35 6.33 -7.54 2.07
C GLU A 35 5.77 -6.51 3.06
N LEU A 36 4.77 -5.76 2.59
CA LEU A 36 3.95 -4.86 3.40
C LEU A 36 2.65 -5.54 3.78
N ARG A 37 2.07 -5.10 4.90
CA ARG A 37 0.84 -5.63 5.45
C ARG A 37 -0.30 -4.65 5.25
N LEU A 38 -1.52 -5.18 5.14
CA LEU A 38 -2.73 -4.38 5.04
C LEU A 38 -3.08 -3.80 6.42
N GLY A 39 -3.32 -2.50 6.47
CA GLY A 39 -3.84 -1.82 7.66
C GLY A 39 -5.32 -2.13 7.93
N SER A 40 -5.82 -1.63 9.06
CA SER A 40 -7.21 -1.86 9.51
C SER A 40 -8.17 -0.72 9.17
N GLU A 41 -7.72 0.27 8.39
CA GLU A 41 -8.51 1.42 7.99
C GLU A 41 -8.70 1.45 6.48
N PHE A 42 -9.94 1.72 6.06
CA PHE A 42 -10.34 1.80 4.66
C PHE A 42 -11.14 3.08 4.42
N ARG A 43 -11.11 3.60 3.19
CA ARG A 43 -12.11 4.57 2.73
C ARG A 43 -13.02 3.94 1.67
N VAL A 44 -14.32 4.05 1.90
CA VAL A 44 -15.38 3.49 1.04
C VAL A 44 -16.14 4.62 0.35
N PHE A 45 -16.44 4.46 -0.95
CA PHE A 45 -17.13 5.47 -1.74
C PHE A 45 -18.62 5.57 -1.39
N ARG A 46 -19.14 6.80 -1.34
CA ARG A 46 -20.59 7.06 -1.16
C ARG A 46 -21.28 7.14 -2.53
N TYR A 47 -21.93 6.05 -2.93
CA TYR A 47 -22.58 5.96 -4.24
C TYR A 47 -23.86 6.80 -4.39
N THR A 48 -24.50 7.19 -3.29
CA THR A 48 -25.85 7.80 -3.33
C THR A 48 -25.87 9.32 -3.35
N THR A 49 -24.71 9.99 -3.25
CA THR A 49 -24.66 11.45 -3.05
C THR A 49 -24.27 12.27 -4.27
N GLU A 50 -23.58 11.68 -5.25
CA GLU A 50 -23.05 12.43 -6.40
C GLU A 50 -23.14 11.60 -7.69
N PRO A 51 -23.54 12.19 -8.83
CA PRO A 51 -23.69 11.45 -10.09
C PRO A 51 -22.36 11.13 -10.79
N PHE A 52 -21.26 11.81 -10.42
CA PHE A 52 -19.93 11.62 -11.00
C PHE A 52 -18.83 12.13 -10.06
N ILE A 53 -17.58 11.76 -10.36
CA ILE A 53 -16.38 12.31 -9.70
C ILE A 53 -15.87 13.49 -10.54
N ASP A 54 -15.78 14.68 -9.92
CA ASP A 54 -15.22 15.87 -10.55
C ASP A 54 -13.80 16.13 -10.02
N SER A 55 -12.79 15.87 -10.85
CA SER A 55 -11.40 16.10 -10.47
C SER A 55 -11.01 17.58 -10.37
N LYS A 56 -11.78 18.49 -10.98
CA LYS A 56 -11.51 19.94 -10.94
C LYS A 56 -12.13 20.61 -9.71
N ASN A 57 -13.14 19.98 -9.11
CA ASN A 57 -13.79 20.44 -7.89
C ASN A 57 -13.90 19.29 -6.88
N PRO A 58 -12.75 18.86 -6.30
CA PRO A 58 -12.71 17.67 -5.46
C PRO A 58 -13.54 17.89 -4.19
N LYS A 59 -14.40 16.91 -3.89
CA LYS A 59 -15.12 16.80 -2.62
C LYS A 59 -14.62 15.58 -1.86
N GLU A 60 -15.01 15.47 -0.61
CA GLU A 60 -14.87 14.22 0.11
C GLU A 60 -15.87 13.21 -0.47
N TYR A 61 -15.44 12.24 -1.27
CA TYR A 61 -16.31 11.20 -1.86
C TYR A 61 -16.41 9.93 -1.01
N THR A 62 -15.63 9.86 0.08
CA THR A 62 -15.44 8.62 0.83
C THR A 62 -15.75 8.77 2.31
N THR A 63 -16.00 7.66 2.99
CA THR A 63 -16.13 7.58 4.45
C THR A 63 -15.09 6.64 5.02
N LEU A 64 -14.54 6.99 6.17
CA LEU A 64 -13.63 6.12 6.91
C LEU A 64 -14.39 4.91 7.46
N TYR A 65 -13.82 3.73 7.28
CA TYR A 65 -14.24 2.47 7.87
C TYR A 65 -13.07 1.88 8.64
N LYS A 66 -13.29 1.54 9.91
CA LYS A 66 -12.33 0.81 10.74
C LYS A 66 -12.82 -0.62 10.91
N THR A 67 -11.94 -1.59 10.80
CA THR A 67 -12.33 -2.99 10.90
C THR A 67 -12.56 -3.47 12.33
N ASP A 68 -12.01 -2.79 13.33
CA ASP A 68 -12.14 -3.11 14.76
C ASP A 68 -11.85 -4.59 15.09
N GLY A 69 -10.91 -5.20 14.36
CA GLY A 69 -10.48 -6.59 14.54
C GLY A 69 -11.21 -7.61 13.66
N GLU A 70 -12.26 -7.20 12.96
CA GLU A 70 -13.03 -8.06 12.06
C GLU A 70 -12.46 -8.05 10.63
N PRO A 71 -12.75 -9.06 9.79
CA PRO A 71 -12.37 -9.04 8.38
C PRO A 71 -13.10 -7.93 7.61
N PHE A 72 -12.37 -7.22 6.73
CA PHE A 72 -12.99 -6.38 5.71
C PHE A 72 -13.45 -7.23 4.52
N VAL A 73 -14.75 -7.21 4.20
CA VAL A 73 -15.32 -7.95 3.07
C VAL A 73 -15.32 -7.09 1.82
N LEU A 74 -14.41 -7.39 0.88
CA LEU A 74 -14.38 -6.76 -0.44
C LEU A 74 -15.21 -7.59 -1.43
N HIS A 75 -16.36 -7.05 -1.85
CA HIS A 75 -17.20 -7.69 -2.86
C HIS A 75 -16.61 -7.53 -4.28
N PRO A 76 -16.93 -8.45 -5.22
CA PRO A 76 -16.52 -8.30 -6.60
C PRO A 76 -16.98 -6.97 -7.19
N LYS A 77 -16.09 -6.31 -7.96
CA LYS A 77 -16.30 -5.00 -8.62
C LYS A 77 -16.39 -3.79 -7.70
N GLU A 78 -16.16 -3.95 -6.40
CA GLU A 78 -16.02 -2.83 -5.49
C GLU A 78 -14.61 -2.25 -5.52
N PHE A 79 -14.51 -0.95 -5.27
CA PHE A 79 -13.25 -0.23 -5.15
C PHE A 79 -13.19 0.49 -3.80
N VAL A 80 -12.09 0.29 -3.07
CA VAL A 80 -11.84 0.87 -1.76
C VAL A 80 -10.42 1.39 -1.68
N LEU A 81 -10.20 2.41 -0.84
CA LEU A 81 -8.86 2.87 -0.52
C LEU A 81 -8.40 2.17 0.74
N GLY A 82 -7.31 1.41 0.65
CA GLY A 82 -6.64 0.81 1.81
C GLY A 82 -5.41 1.62 2.22
N ILE A 83 -4.83 1.25 3.36
CA ILE A 83 -3.55 1.77 3.85
C ILE A 83 -2.63 0.61 4.19
N THR A 84 -1.32 0.79 4.07
CA THR A 84 -0.34 -0.15 4.62
C THR A 84 -0.34 -0.06 6.15
N HIS A 85 -0.05 -1.17 6.80
CA HIS A 85 0.20 -1.17 8.24
C HIS A 85 1.53 -0.46 8.56
N GLU A 86 2.53 -0.67 7.71
CA GLU A 86 3.82 -0.01 7.82
C GLU A 86 3.76 1.43 7.33
N LYS A 87 4.51 2.29 8.02
CA LYS A 87 4.91 3.61 7.55
C LYS A 87 6.25 3.49 6.84
N ILE A 88 6.34 4.05 5.64
CA ILE A 88 7.53 3.97 4.79
C ILE A 88 8.09 5.37 4.55
N LYS A 89 9.42 5.51 4.57
CA LYS A 89 10.15 6.68 4.07
C LYS A 89 11.20 6.22 3.08
N ILE A 90 11.15 6.74 1.87
CA ILE A 90 12.07 6.35 0.80
C ILE A 90 13.28 7.30 0.81
N PRO A 91 14.51 6.79 0.64
CA PRO A 91 15.68 7.64 0.45
C PRO A 91 15.50 8.60 -0.74
N SER A 92 16.08 9.80 -0.68
CA SER A 92 15.96 10.82 -1.74
C SER A 92 16.59 10.43 -3.09
N ASP A 93 17.40 9.37 -3.11
CA ASP A 93 18.07 8.81 -4.29
C ASP A 93 17.43 7.51 -4.81
N HIS A 94 16.29 7.10 -4.24
CA HIS A 94 15.56 5.89 -4.63
C HIS A 94 14.09 6.21 -4.89
N ALA A 95 13.47 5.50 -5.82
CA ALA A 95 12.01 5.40 -5.91
C ALA A 95 11.62 3.97 -5.56
N ALA A 96 10.39 3.78 -5.08
CA ALA A 96 9.84 2.45 -4.85
C ALA A 96 8.65 2.19 -5.78
N TYR A 97 8.34 0.91 -5.98
CA TYR A 97 7.18 0.47 -6.73
C TYR A 97 6.38 -0.50 -5.87
N VAL A 98 5.09 -0.23 -5.71
CA VAL A 98 4.12 -1.07 -5.02
C VAL A 98 3.50 -2.01 -6.04
N ASP A 99 3.49 -3.30 -5.72
CA ASP A 99 2.84 -4.33 -6.54
C ASP A 99 2.06 -5.30 -5.64
N GLY A 100 1.10 -6.00 -6.23
CA GLY A 100 0.34 -7.05 -5.57
C GLY A 100 1.11 -8.36 -5.51
N ARG A 101 0.85 -9.16 -4.46
CA ARG A 101 1.32 -10.55 -4.45
C ARG A 101 0.58 -11.35 -5.51
N SER A 102 1.33 -12.16 -6.26
CA SER A 102 0.75 -13.03 -7.30
C SER A 102 -0.37 -13.94 -6.77
N SER A 103 -0.29 -14.37 -5.51
CA SER A 103 -1.35 -15.14 -4.84
C SER A 103 -2.68 -14.40 -4.76
N LEU A 104 -2.67 -13.10 -4.47
CA LEU A 104 -3.86 -12.25 -4.39
C LEU A 104 -4.35 -11.84 -5.79
N GLY A 105 -3.43 -11.56 -6.70
CA GLY A 105 -3.76 -11.23 -8.09
C GLY A 105 -4.54 -12.33 -8.79
N ARG A 106 -4.24 -13.61 -8.52
CA ARG A 106 -4.99 -14.77 -9.04
C ARG A 106 -6.43 -14.87 -8.49
N LEU A 107 -6.74 -14.19 -7.41
CA LEU A 107 -8.08 -14.09 -6.83
C LEU A 107 -8.83 -12.82 -7.28
N GLY A 108 -8.23 -12.03 -8.18
CA GLY A 108 -8.83 -10.78 -8.66
C GLY A 108 -8.68 -9.60 -7.72
N VAL A 109 -7.79 -9.68 -6.73
CA VAL A 109 -7.48 -8.57 -5.82
C VAL A 109 -6.23 -7.84 -6.31
N THR A 110 -6.38 -6.55 -6.62
CA THR A 110 -5.25 -5.68 -7.00
C THR A 110 -4.87 -4.76 -5.84
N ALA A 111 -3.57 -4.60 -5.60
CA ALA A 111 -3.06 -3.75 -4.51
C ALA A 111 -3.07 -2.26 -4.87
N HIS A 112 -2.99 -1.93 -6.16
CA HIS A 112 -3.03 -0.57 -6.67
C HIS A 112 -3.72 -0.54 -8.04
N ILE A 113 -4.14 0.64 -8.47
CA ILE A 113 -4.68 0.90 -9.81
C ILE A 113 -3.93 2.11 -10.36
N THR A 114 -3.36 1.95 -11.56
CA THR A 114 -2.58 2.94 -12.34
C THR A 114 -1.30 3.53 -11.74
N SER A 115 -1.22 3.75 -10.42
CA SER A 115 -0.05 4.41 -9.79
C SER A 115 0.55 3.55 -8.68
N GLY A 116 1.55 2.73 -9.02
CA GLY A 116 2.35 1.98 -8.05
C GLY A 116 3.65 2.68 -7.62
N TRP A 117 4.02 3.79 -8.26
CA TRP A 117 5.26 4.49 -7.96
C TRP A 117 5.18 5.30 -6.67
N VAL A 118 6.23 5.24 -5.88
CA VAL A 118 6.48 6.05 -4.69
C VAL A 118 7.73 6.86 -4.94
N ASP A 119 7.58 8.17 -4.83
CA ASP A 119 8.66 9.13 -5.11
C ASP A 119 9.80 9.03 -4.08
N PRO A 120 11.02 9.47 -4.44
CA PRO A 120 12.09 9.68 -3.48
C PRO A 120 11.72 10.75 -2.43
N GLY A 121 11.98 10.47 -1.15
CA GLY A 121 11.73 11.38 -0.01
C GLY A 121 10.74 10.84 1.02
#